data_AF-A0A3N5AC04-F1
#
_entry.id   AF-A0A3N5AC04-F1
#
_cell.length_a   1.000
_cell.length_b   1.000
_cell.length_c   1.000
_cell.angle_alpha   90.00
_cell.angle_beta   90.00
_cell.angle_gamma   90.00
#
_symmetry.space_group_name_H-M   'P 1'
#
loop_
_entity.id
_entity.type
_entity.pdbx_description
1 polymer ?
#
loop_
_entity_poly.entity_id
_entity_poly.type
_entity_poly.pdbx_seq_one_letter_code
_entity_poly.pdbx_strand_id
1 'polypeptide(L)'
;MVRWVDGELDNYVGTTASGLGSEQRILDPNKTWTHDTAMTTGNYSGNGRTDDLVIRWSDGETTMYTDTGATRLGTEHTLVAPTS
;
A
#
# COMPACT_ATOMS: atom_id res chain seq x y z
N MET A 1 -2.68 6.82 -1.81
CA MET A 1 -2.88 5.68 -0.89
C MET A 1 -3.03 6.22 0.52
N VAL A 2 -4.07 5.79 1.23
CA VAL A 2 -4.33 6.10 2.64
C VAL A 2 -4.71 4.79 3.33
N ARG A 3 -4.09 4.51 4.47
CA ARG A 3 -4.44 3.40 5.36
C ARG A 3 -5.15 3.96 6.59
N TRP A 4 -6.33 3.44 6.91
CA TRP A 4 -7.14 3.91 8.02
C TRP A 4 -6.88 3.13 9.31
N VAL A 5 -7.38 3.62 10.44
CA VAL A 5 -7.08 3.07 11.78
C VAL A 5 -7.47 1.60 11.94
N ASP A 6 -8.50 1.14 11.23
CA ASP A 6 -8.99 -0.24 11.19
C ASP A 6 -8.28 -1.12 10.13
N GLY A 7 -7.28 -0.58 9.44
CA GLY A 7 -6.48 -1.27 8.43
C GLY A 7 -7.13 -1.31 7.05
N GLU A 8 -8.24 -0.62 6.85
CA GLU A 8 -8.79 -0.36 5.53
C GLU A 8 -7.80 0.43 4.66
N LEU A 9 -7.78 0.16 3.35
CA LEU A 9 -6.88 0.81 2.39
C LEU A 9 -7.66 1.43 1.23
N ASP A 10 -7.48 2.74 1.07
CA ASP A 10 -8.04 3.51 -0.03
C ASP A 10 -6.96 4.13 -0.91
N ASN A 11 -7.25 4.16 -2.21
CA ASN A 11 -6.54 5.01 -3.15
C ASN A 11 -7.38 6.25 -3.47
N TYR A 12 -6.71 7.38 -3.63
CA TYR A 12 -7.35 8.63 -4.03
C TYR A 12 -6.81 9.04 -5.40
N VAL A 13 -7.69 9.14 -6.38
CA VAL A 13 -7.35 9.46 -7.78
C VAL A 13 -7.68 10.91 -8.08
N GLY A 14 -6.73 11.62 -8.69
CA GLY A 14 -6.90 13.04 -9.05
C GLY A 14 -6.60 14.00 -7.89
N THR A 15 -5.67 13.63 -7.00
CA THR A 15 -5.22 14.51 -5.92
C THR A 15 -4.63 15.80 -6.47
N THR A 16 -5.06 16.92 -5.88
CA THR A 16 -4.57 18.27 -6.16
C THR A 16 -4.29 18.99 -4.85
N ALA A 17 -3.71 20.18 -4.92
CA ALA A 17 -3.54 21.03 -3.74
C ALA A 17 -4.87 21.41 -3.06
N SER A 18 -6.01 21.31 -3.79
CA SER A 18 -7.33 21.69 -3.30
C SER A 18 -8.17 20.51 -2.79
N GLY A 19 -7.70 19.27 -2.93
CA GLY A 19 -8.45 18.09 -2.47
C GLY A 19 -7.89 16.76 -2.95
N LEU A 20 -8.33 15.68 -2.30
CA LEU A 20 -7.81 14.32 -2.53
C LEU A 20 -8.28 13.70 -3.86
N GLY A 21 -9.42 14.13 -4.38
CA GLY A 21 -10.04 13.55 -5.57
C GLY A 21 -11.00 12.41 -5.23
N SER A 22 -11.13 11.43 -6.12
CA SER A 22 -12.06 10.30 -5.97
C SER A 22 -11.43 9.18 -5.14
N GLU A 23 -12.12 8.77 -4.09
CA GLU A 23 -11.79 7.56 -3.33
C GLU A 23 -12.04 6.30 -4.17
N GLN A 24 -11.17 5.32 -4.04
CA GLN A 24 -11.26 3.98 -4.60
C GLN A 24 -10.79 2.98 -3.54
N ARG A 25 -11.68 2.10 -3.09
CA ARG A 25 -11.39 1.06 -2.11
C ARG A 25 -10.45 0.01 -2.70
N ILE A 26 -9.33 -0.26 -2.03
CA ILE A 26 -8.43 -1.38 -2.33
C ILE A 26 -8.70 -2.55 -1.39
N LEU A 27 -8.86 -2.27 -0.10
CA LEU A 27 -9.03 -3.29 0.93
C LEU A 27 -10.01 -2.81 1.99
N ASP A 28 -11.03 -3.62 2.27
CA ASP A 28 -11.92 -3.42 3.42
C ASP A 28 -11.15 -3.51 4.75
N PRO A 29 -11.74 -3.13 5.91
CA PRO A 29 -11.06 -3.21 7.20
C PRO A 29 -10.33 -4.54 7.42
N ASN A 30 -9.02 -4.45 7.67
CA ASN A 30 -8.13 -5.60 7.67
C ASN A 30 -7.13 -5.54 8.82
N LYS A 31 -7.18 -6.53 9.71
CA LYS A 31 -6.34 -6.57 10.92
C LYS A 31 -4.85 -6.64 10.60
N THR A 32 -4.42 -7.35 9.55
CA THR A 32 -3.00 -7.40 9.17
C THR A 32 -2.48 -6.00 8.86
N TRP A 33 -3.27 -5.21 8.14
CA TRP A 33 -2.93 -3.85 7.77
C TRP A 33 -2.91 -2.88 8.95
N THR A 34 -3.44 -3.28 10.12
CA THR A 34 -3.27 -2.50 11.36
C THR A 34 -1.86 -2.56 11.94
N HIS A 35 -1.01 -3.46 11.45
CA HIS A 35 0.34 -3.72 11.93
C HIS A 35 1.45 -3.11 11.06
N ASP A 36 1.12 -2.34 10.03
CA ASP A 36 2.14 -1.59 9.31
C ASP A 36 2.78 -0.54 10.23
N THR A 37 4.07 -0.30 10.03
CA THR A 37 4.83 0.72 10.77
C THR A 37 5.33 1.84 9.87
N ALA A 38 5.47 1.56 8.58
CA ALA A 38 5.79 2.51 7.54
C ALA A 38 5.33 1.95 6.20
N MET A 39 4.85 2.84 5.33
CA MET A 39 4.44 2.51 3.96
C MET A 39 4.91 3.59 2.99
N THR A 40 5.31 3.20 1.79
CA THR A 40 5.68 4.13 0.71
C THR A 40 5.20 3.61 -0.65
N THR A 41 4.68 4.52 -1.47
CA THR A 41 4.37 4.24 -2.87
C THR A 41 5.47 4.78 -3.77
N GLY A 42 5.87 4.03 -4.78
CA GLY A 42 7.00 4.39 -5.64
C GLY A 42 6.98 3.68 -6.98
N ASN A 43 7.94 4.06 -7.84
CA ASN A 43 8.30 3.27 -9.01
C ASN A 43 9.51 2.41 -8.64
N TYR A 44 9.24 1.17 -8.25
CA TYR A 44 10.22 0.23 -7.74
C TYR A 44 10.35 -1.01 -8.64
N SER A 45 9.48 -1.14 -9.64
CA SER A 45 9.48 -2.16 -10.68
C SER A 45 9.95 -1.61 -12.04
N GLY A 46 9.99 -2.46 -13.06
CA GLY A 46 10.45 -2.08 -14.41
C GLY A 46 9.39 -1.40 -15.28
N ASN A 47 8.20 -1.10 -14.74
CA ASN A 47 7.04 -0.64 -15.54
C ASN A 47 7.01 0.89 -15.76
N GLY A 48 7.85 1.67 -15.06
CA GLY A 48 7.94 3.12 -15.19
C GLY A 48 6.83 3.91 -14.47
N ARG A 49 6.00 3.26 -13.65
CA ARG A 49 4.84 3.84 -12.97
C ARG A 49 5.07 3.90 -11.46
N THR A 50 4.49 4.90 -10.81
CA THR A 50 4.53 5.03 -9.34
C THR A 50 3.37 4.26 -8.71
N ASP A 51 3.26 2.97 -9.02
CA ASP A 51 2.15 2.10 -8.63
C ASP A 51 2.61 0.89 -7.79
N ASP A 52 3.85 0.87 -7.32
CA ASP A 52 4.32 -0.12 -6.38
C ASP A 52 4.20 0.37 -4.94
N LEU A 53 3.96 -0.55 -4.00
CA LEU A 53 3.84 -0.26 -2.56
C LEU A 53 4.87 -1.09 -1.79
N VAL A 54 5.65 -0.46 -0.92
CA VAL A 54 6.53 -1.13 0.04
C VAL A 54 6.04 -0.87 1.46
N ILE A 55 5.98 -1.92 2.27
CA ILE A 55 5.46 -1.88 3.65
C ILE A 55 6.46 -2.54 4.60
N ARG A 56 6.72 -1.89 5.74
CA ARG A 56 7.40 -2.50 6.89
C ARG A 56 6.36 -2.89 7.92
N TRP A 57 6.32 -4.16 8.29
CA TRP A 57 5.40 -4.72 9.28
C TRP A 57 5.99 -4.77 10.68
N SER A 58 5.14 -4.76 11.72
CA SER A 58 5.58 -4.70 13.12
C SER A 58 6.43 -5.90 13.57
N ASP A 59 6.28 -7.06 12.93
CA ASP A 59 7.05 -8.30 13.15
C ASP A 59 8.45 -8.31 12.47
N GLY A 60 8.78 -7.23 11.76
CA GLY A 60 10.03 -7.07 11.03
C GLY A 60 9.99 -7.52 9.58
N GLU A 61 8.89 -8.12 9.10
CA GLU A 61 8.71 -8.42 7.69
C GLU A 61 8.73 -7.13 6.85
N THR A 62 9.29 -7.20 5.64
CA THR A 62 9.14 -6.16 4.63
C THR A 62 8.58 -6.77 3.36
N THR A 63 7.45 -6.24 2.91
CA THR A 63 6.71 -6.74 1.74
C THR A 63 6.62 -5.64 0.69
N MET A 64 6.69 -6.04 -0.57
CA MET A 64 6.45 -5.19 -1.73
C MET A 64 5.26 -5.73 -2.53
N TYR A 65 4.35 -4.84 -2.92
CA TYR A 65 3.29 -5.13 -3.88
C TYR A 65 3.60 -4.41 -5.20
N THR A 66 3.93 -5.16 -6.26
CA THR A 66 4.20 -4.59 -7.60
C THR A 66 2.92 -4.42 -8.41
N ASP A 67 2.81 -3.34 -9.19
CA ASP A 67 1.66 -3.09 -10.08
C ASP A 67 0.30 -2.98 -9.34
N THR A 68 0.27 -2.25 -8.21
CA THR A 68 -0.97 -2.00 -7.45
C THR A 68 -1.94 -1.15 -8.26
N GLY A 69 -3.16 -1.66 -8.43
CA GLY A 69 -4.21 -0.99 -9.18
C GLY A 69 -5.02 -0.01 -8.32
N ALA A 70 -5.96 0.69 -8.96
CA ALA A 70 -6.82 1.65 -8.26
C ALA A 70 -7.70 1.00 -7.17
N THR A 71 -8.07 -0.27 -7.35
CA THR A 71 -9.03 -0.98 -6.47
C THR A 71 -8.53 -2.35 -5.98
N ARG A 72 -7.24 -2.66 -6.19
CA ARG A 72 -6.67 -3.93 -5.73
C ARG A 72 -5.16 -3.81 -5.55
N LEU A 73 -4.63 -4.55 -4.57
CA LEU A 73 -3.19 -4.74 -4.42
C LEU A 73 -2.60 -5.47 -5.63
N GLY A 74 -1.34 -5.17 -5.88
CA GLY A 74 -0.54 -5.81 -6.91
C GLY A 74 0.00 -7.18 -6.50
N THR A 75 1.01 -7.66 -7.20
CA THR A 75 1.68 -8.94 -6.88
C THR A 75 2.55 -8.77 -5.64
N GLU A 76 2.33 -9.62 -4.63
CA GLU A 76 3.07 -9.60 -3.37
C GLU A 76 4.44 -10.28 -3.47
N HIS A 77 5.46 -9.65 -2.88
CA HIS A 77 6.81 -10.16 -2.73
C HIS A 77 7.33 -9.87 -1.33
N THR A 78 7.71 -10.91 -0.57
CA THR A 78 8.44 -10.73 0.69
C THR A 78 9.90 -10.38 0.36
N LEU A 79 10.33 -9.18 0.75
CA LEU A 79 11.71 -8.71 0.58
C LEU A 79 12.59 -9.10 1.78
N VAL A 80 12.01 -9.10 2.98
CA VAL A 80 12.65 -9.51 4.24
C VAL A 80 11.65 -10.34 5.02
N ALA A 81 12.05 -11.54 5.45
CA ALA A 81 11.20 -12.43 6.23
C ALA A 81 10.92 -11.89 7.65
N PRO A 82 9.84 -12.33 8.32
CA PRO A 82 9.56 -11.97 9.71
C PRO A 82 10.71 -12.34 10.65
N THR A 83 10.93 -11.52 11.68
CA THR A 83 12.04 -11.70 12.63
C THR A 83 11.62 -12.35 13.96
N SER A 84 10.33 -12.64 14.13
CA SER A 84 9.72 -13.24 15.34
C SER A 84 8.64 -14.24 14.98
#